data_AF-A0A7G8G4Z4-F1
#
_entry.id   AF-A0A7G8G4Z4-F1
#
_cell.length_a   1.000
_cell.length_b   1.000
_cell.length_c   1.000
_cell.angle_alpha   90.00
_cell.angle_beta   90.00
_cell.angle_gamma   90.00
#
_symmetry.space_group_name_H-M   'P 1'
#
loop_
_entity.id
_entity.type
_entity.pdbx_description
1 polymer ?
#
loop_
_entity_poly.entity_id
_entity_poly.type
_entity_poly.pdbx_seq_one_letter_code
_entity_poly.pdbx_strand_id
1 'polypeptide(L)'
;MTSTTSAQSQFSLPVFNINGTSPASIQDEYNNAMTTIRKAEQLLLNCTCHARDFQFQTYDRYLKAREEREQMLEQLRSVHDYCEVWYWHAVEPN
;
A
#
# COMPACT_ATOMS: atom_id res chain seq x y z
N MET A 1 4.42 -27.45 26.56
CA MET A 1 3.21 -26.86 25.95
C MET A 1 3.58 -25.46 25.51
N THR A 2 3.99 -25.30 24.26
CA THR A 2 4.41 -24.00 23.70
C THR A 2 3.21 -23.37 23.03
N SER A 3 2.56 -22.45 23.73
CA SER A 3 1.49 -21.62 23.17
C SER A 3 2.11 -20.65 22.16
N THR A 4 1.90 -20.89 20.87
CA THR A 4 2.27 -19.97 19.81
C THR A 4 1.33 -18.77 19.88
N THR A 5 1.79 -17.68 20.46
CA THR A 5 1.07 -16.39 20.43
C THR A 5 1.07 -15.91 18.97
N SER A 6 -0.05 -16.07 18.27
CA SER A 6 -0.25 -15.45 16.96
C SER A 6 -0.17 -13.94 17.14
N ALA A 7 0.85 -13.29 16.57
CA ALA A 7 0.91 -11.84 16.50
C ALA A 7 -0.39 -11.34 15.87
N GLN A 8 -1.14 -10.50 16.58
CA GLN A 8 -2.33 -9.87 16.00
C GLN A 8 -1.87 -8.97 14.86
N SER A 9 -2.33 -9.26 13.65
CA SER A 9 -2.18 -8.36 12.52
C SER A 9 -2.75 -6.98 12.86
N GLN A 10 -2.10 -5.91 12.41
CA GLN A 10 -2.60 -4.53 12.54
C GLN A 10 -4.01 -4.36 11.95
N PHE A 11 -4.40 -5.25 11.04
CA PHE A 11 -5.67 -5.18 10.32
C PHE A 11 -6.63 -6.29 10.74
N SER A 12 -7.92 -6.00 10.62
CA SER A 12 -8.99 -6.99 10.85
C SER A 12 -9.16 -7.85 9.60
N LEU A 13 -8.76 -9.11 9.68
CA LEU A 13 -8.73 -10.05 8.55
C LEU A 13 -9.98 -10.94 8.54
N PRO A 14 -10.44 -11.38 7.35
CA PRO A 14 -11.65 -12.19 7.24
C PRO A 14 -11.42 -13.61 7.75
N VAL A 15 -12.46 -14.23 8.30
CA VAL A 15 -12.47 -15.69 8.51
C VAL A 15 -13.16 -16.32 7.31
N PHE A 16 -12.42 -17.14 6.56
CA PHE A 16 -12.94 -17.81 5.38
C PHE A 16 -13.93 -18.91 5.76
N ASN A 17 -15.11 -18.90 5.12
CA ASN A 17 -16.13 -19.91 5.29
C ASN A 17 -16.81 -20.23 3.96
N ILE A 18 -17.58 -21.32 3.92
CA ILE A 18 -18.17 -21.86 2.67
C ILE A 18 -19.20 -20.94 2.00
N ASN A 19 -19.73 -19.93 2.70
CA ASN A 19 -20.73 -18.99 2.19
C ASN A 19 -20.14 -17.59 1.94
N GLY A 20 -18.85 -17.41 2.18
CA GLY A 20 -18.14 -16.14 2.00
C GLY A 20 -17.27 -16.11 0.75
N THR A 21 -16.48 -15.05 0.61
CA THR A 21 -15.49 -14.96 -0.46
C THR A 21 -14.45 -16.06 -0.32
N SER A 22 -14.11 -16.71 -1.44
CA SER A 22 -13.09 -17.76 -1.43
C SER A 22 -11.69 -17.16 -1.18
N PRO A 23 -10.78 -17.89 -0.49
CA PRO A 23 -9.39 -17.46 -0.34
C PRO A 23 -8.71 -17.19 -1.69
N ALA A 24 -8.98 -18.01 -2.71
CA ALA A 24 -8.44 -17.81 -4.05
C ALA A 24 -8.86 -16.48 -4.68
N SER A 25 -10.14 -16.09 -4.53
CA SER A 25 -10.61 -14.79 -5.02
C SER A 25 -9.91 -13.63 -4.32
N ILE A 26 -9.76 -13.69 -2.99
CA ILE A 26 -9.01 -12.67 -2.23
C ILE A 26 -7.56 -12.61 -2.68
N GLN A 27 -6.90 -13.76 -2.87
CA GLN A 27 -5.54 -13.81 -3.37
C GLN A 27 -5.40 -13.06 -4.71
N ASP A 28 -6.26 -13.36 -5.68
CA ASP A 28 -6.23 -12.75 -7.01
C ASP A 28 -6.52 -11.24 -6.96
N GLU A 29 -7.56 -10.85 -6.22
CA GLU A 29 -7.99 -9.46 -6.08
C GLU A 29 -6.89 -8.59 -5.46
N TYR A 30 -6.31 -9.04 -4.35
CA TYR A 30 -5.28 -8.28 -3.63
C TYR A 30 -3.92 -8.31 -4.33
N ASN A 31 -3.57 -9.38 -5.04
CA ASN A 31 -2.39 -9.41 -5.90
C ASN A 31 -2.47 -8.39 -7.05
N ASN A 32 -3.64 -8.27 -7.67
CA ASN A 32 -3.88 -7.27 -8.70
C ASN A 32 -3.79 -5.84 -8.14
N ALA A 33 -4.38 -5.61 -6.96
CA ALA A 33 -4.28 -4.33 -6.27
C ALA A 33 -2.82 -3.95 -5.98
N MET A 34 -2.02 -4.85 -5.38
CA MET A 34 -0.60 -4.62 -5.10
C MET A 34 0.18 -4.27 -6.36
N THR A 35 0.00 -5.03 -7.44
CA THR A 35 0.66 -4.78 -8.73
C THR A 35 0.32 -3.39 -9.27
N THR A 36 -0.94 -2.99 -9.15
CA THR A 36 -1.42 -1.67 -9.60
C THR A 36 -0.86 -0.55 -8.74
N ILE A 37 -0.79 -0.72 -7.42
CA ILE A 37 -0.23 0.28 -6.49
C ILE A 37 1.27 0.47 -6.75
N ARG A 38 2.05 -0.60 -6.93
CA ARG A 38 3.48 -0.49 -7.30
C ARG A 38 3.68 0.29 -8.60
N LYS A 39 2.79 0.09 -9.57
CA LYS A 39 2.80 0.89 -10.81
C LYS A 39 2.47 2.35 -10.54
N ALA A 40 1.50 2.64 -9.68
CA ALA A 40 1.15 4.01 -9.29
C ALA A 40 2.31 4.71 -8.57
N GLU A 41 2.99 4.04 -7.64
CA GLU A 41 4.19 4.55 -6.97
C GLU A 41 5.28 4.92 -7.98
N GLN A 42 5.59 4.01 -8.91
CA GLN A 42 6.58 4.26 -9.95
C GLN A 42 6.20 5.45 -10.84
N LEU A 43 4.92 5.59 -11.19
CA LEU A 43 4.43 6.72 -11.99
C LEU A 43 4.56 8.04 -11.22
N LEU A 44 4.20 8.07 -9.93
CA LEU A 44 4.31 9.26 -9.09
C LEU A 44 5.77 9.68 -8.85
N LEU A 45 6.67 8.71 -8.64
CA LEU A 45 8.12 8.96 -8.56
C LEU A 45 8.65 9.64 -9.83
N ASN A 46 8.12 9.24 -10.99
CA ASN A 46 8.51 9.77 -12.29
C ASN A 46 7.86 11.11 -12.64
N CYS A 47 6.86 11.58 -11.87
CA CYS A 47 6.26 12.89 -12.09
C CYS A 47 7.30 13.99 -11.83
N THR A 48 7.43 14.91 -12.79
CA THR A 48 8.32 16.06 -12.67
C THR A 48 7.88 16.99 -11.55
N CYS A 49 8.79 17.31 -10.64
CA CYS A 49 8.65 18.38 -9.66
C CYS A 49 9.95 19.20 -9.72
N HIS A 50 10.03 20.12 -10.67
CA HIS A 50 11.27 20.82 -10.98
C HIS A 50 11.29 22.21 -10.33
N ALA A 51 12.42 22.62 -9.75
CA ALA A 51 12.51 23.89 -9.01
C ALA A 51 12.15 25.13 -9.86
N ARG A 52 12.41 25.07 -11.17
CA ARG A 52 12.05 26.13 -12.13
C ARG A 52 10.55 26.40 -12.22
N ASP A 53 9.72 25.40 -11.93
CA ASP A 53 8.25 25.56 -11.93
C ASP A 53 7.80 26.51 -10.81
N PHE A 54 8.65 26.72 -9.80
CA PHE A 54 8.44 27.58 -8.65
C PHE A 54 9.24 28.89 -8.71
N GLN A 55 9.84 29.24 -9.85
CA GLN A 55 10.77 30.38 -9.96
C GLN A 55 10.16 31.76 -9.62
N PHE A 56 8.83 31.90 -9.69
CA PHE A 56 8.11 33.12 -9.33
C PHE A 56 7.52 33.06 -7.91
N GLN A 57 7.87 32.04 -7.13
CA GLN A 57 7.45 31.82 -5.75
C GLN A 57 8.67 31.76 -4.83
N THR A 58 8.45 31.70 -3.51
CA THR A 58 9.55 31.44 -2.57
C THR A 58 10.08 30.01 -2.73
N TYR A 59 11.38 29.83 -2.48
CA TYR A 59 12.03 28.52 -2.55
C TYR A 59 11.38 27.47 -1.64
N ASP A 60 10.83 27.90 -0.50
CA ASP A 60 10.09 27.03 0.43
C ASP A 60 8.89 26.35 -0.23
N ARG A 61 8.27 26.95 -1.26
CA ARG A 61 7.16 26.32 -2.00
C ARG A 61 7.62 25.08 -2.77
N TYR A 62 8.81 25.12 -3.35
CA TYR A 62 9.40 23.96 -4.01
C TYR A 62 9.73 22.85 -3.02
N LEU A 63 10.35 23.20 -1.88
CA LEU A 63 10.66 22.23 -0.83
C LEU A 63 9.38 21.57 -0.29
N LYS A 64 8.34 22.38 -0.06
CA LYS A 64 7.04 21.90 0.39
C LYS A 64 6.41 20.93 -0.60
N ALA A 65 6.40 21.27 -1.89
CA ALA A 65 5.87 20.38 -2.92
C ALA A 65 6.62 19.03 -2.99
N ARG A 66 7.94 19.03 -2.75
CA ARG A 66 8.71 17.77 -2.65
C ARG A 66 8.33 16.94 -1.43
N GLU A 67 8.19 17.59 -0.28
CA GLU A 67 7.76 16.93 0.96
C GLU A 67 6.37 16.33 0.79
N GLU A 68 5.42 17.08 0.24
CA GLU A 68 4.05 16.62 -0.03
C GLU A 68 4.06 15.40 -0.97
N ARG A 69 4.90 15.38 -2.01
CA ARG A 69 5.03 14.22 -2.89
C ARG A 69 5.56 12.98 -2.16
N GLU A 70 6.54 13.13 -1.26
CA GLU A 70 7.03 12.01 -0.44
C GLU A 70 5.93 11.48 0.48
N GLN A 71 5.14 12.38 1.08
CA GLN A 71 4.00 11.98 1.91
C GLN A 71 2.95 11.18 1.10
N MET A 72 2.70 11.56 -0.15
CA MET A 72 1.79 10.79 -1.03
C MET A 72 2.37 9.42 -1.39
N LEU A 73 3.67 9.30 -1.60
CA LEU A 73 4.33 8.01 -1.83
C LEU A 73 4.22 7.09 -0.60
N GLU A 74 4.40 7.65 0.60
CA GLU A 74 4.26 6.89 1.84
C GLU A 74 2.83 6.38 2.06
N GLN A 75 1.83 7.17 1.66
CA GLN A 75 0.43 6.73 1.68
C GLN A 75 0.19 5.57 0.71
N LEU A 76 0.75 5.60 -0.50
CA LEU A 76 0.66 4.49 -1.44
C LEU A 76 1.29 3.20 -0.88
N ARG A 77 2.48 3.32 -0.26
CA ARG A 77 3.15 2.20 0.40
C ARG A 77 2.29 1.62 1.53
N SER A 78 1.68 2.47 2.35
CA SER A 78 0.77 2.04 3.42
C SER A 78 -0.43 1.24 2.89
N VAL A 79 -0.98 1.64 1.73
CA VAL A 79 -2.06 0.89 1.06
C VAL A 79 -1.53 -0.43 0.49
N HIS A 80 -0.33 -0.44 -0.09
CA HIS A 80 0.32 -1.67 -0.54
C HIS A 80 0.49 -2.67 0.61
N ASP A 81 1.00 -2.22 1.76
CA ASP A 81 1.19 -3.05 2.95
C ASP A 81 -0.13 -3.65 3.43
N TYR A 82 -1.20 -2.84 3.48
CA TYR A 82 -2.55 -3.34 3.76
C TYR A 82 -2.97 -4.46 2.80
N CYS A 83 -2.74 -4.28 1.50
CA CYS A 83 -3.07 -5.31 0.51
C CYS A 83 -2.22 -6.57 0.68
N GLU A 84 -0.95 -6.43 1.02
CA GLU A 84 -0.03 -7.54 1.25
C GLU A 84 -0.47 -8.39 2.45
N VAL A 85 -0.90 -7.78 3.56
CA VAL A 85 -1.44 -8.51 4.70
C VAL A 85 -2.66 -9.35 4.30
N TRP A 86 -3.59 -8.79 3.53
CA TRP A 86 -4.76 -9.53 3.04
C TRP A 86 -4.40 -10.67 2.09
N TYR A 87 -3.42 -10.44 1.21
CA TYR A 87 -2.92 -11.46 0.30
C TYR A 87 -2.33 -12.64 1.07
N TRP A 88 -1.41 -12.41 2.00
CA TRP A 88 -0.77 -13.48 2.75
C TRP A 88 -1.75 -14.23 3.65
N HIS A 89 -2.73 -13.53 4.24
CA HIS A 89 -3.81 -14.16 5.00
C HIS A 89 -4.65 -15.14 4.16
N ALA A 90 -4.80 -14.88 2.86
CA ALA A 90 -5.51 -15.77 1.95
C ALA A 90 -4.65 -16.93 1.44
N VAL A 91 -3.34 -16.70 1.27
CA VAL A 91 -2.38 -17.70 0.75
C VAL A 91 -1.98 -18.72 1.81
N GLU A 92 -1.87 -18.30 3.07
CA GLU A 92 -1.53 -19.14 4.22
C GLU A 92 -2.78 -19.39 5.07
N PRO A 93 -3.71 -20.26 4.64
CA PRO A 93 -4.85 -20.59 5.48
C PRO A 93 -4.35 -21.33 6.73
N ASN A 94 -4.63 -20.74 7.91
CA ASN A 94 -4.44 -21.38 9.21
C ASN A 94 -5.19 -22.71 9.32
#